data_AF-A0A0F9PGE8-F1
#
_entry.id   AF-A0A0F9PGE8-F1
#
_cell.length_a   1.000
_cell.length_b   1.000
_cell.length_c   1.000
_cell.angle_alpha   90.00
_cell.angle_beta   90.00
_cell.angle_gamma   90.00
#
_symmetry.space_group_name_H-M   'P 1'
#
loop_
_entity.id
_entity.type
_entity.pdbx_description
1 polymer ?
#
loop_
_entity_poly.entity_id
_entity_poly.type
_entity_poly.pdbx_seq_one_letter_code
_entity_poly.pdbx_strand_id
1 'polypeptide(L)'
;MKRTFDTGATRDTEEGKLDYEGALSPLVLQRYVQYLHKHRKMADGSIRDSDNWQKGVPLDSYMKSAWRHFMDVWAIHRQRPEAEVAFQDALCGLLFNVMGYLHEVLKSTDLSQDKSYNFIIALKEVDANLKVQDKYFKERMEPEDEPPLPGLEPQDKLKT
;
A
#
# COMPACT_ATOMS: atom_id res chain seq x y z
N MET A 1 5.63 -5.53 27.68
CA MET A 1 6.76 -5.73 28.62
C MET A 1 7.38 -4.36 28.88
N LYS A 2 8.26 -4.13 29.87
CA LYS A 2 8.90 -2.81 30.06
C LYS A 2 10.41 -2.90 29.82
N ARG A 3 10.99 -1.89 29.18
CA ARG A 3 12.44 -1.71 29.07
C ARG A 3 12.95 -0.92 30.26
N THR A 4 14.10 -1.32 30.79
CA THR A 4 14.81 -0.65 31.88
C THR A 4 16.15 -0.16 31.35
N PHE A 5 16.51 1.07 31.64
CA PHE A 5 17.79 1.67 31.29
C PHE A 5 18.77 1.54 32.45
N ASP A 6 20.07 1.65 32.18
CA ASP A 6 21.14 1.57 33.18
C ASP A 6 21.00 2.63 34.29
N THR A 7 20.28 3.73 34.01
CA THR A 7 19.94 4.78 34.98
C THR A 7 18.85 4.39 35.97
N GLY A 8 18.23 3.20 35.83
CA GLY A 8 17.05 2.77 36.57
C GLY A 8 15.73 3.34 36.03
N ALA A 9 15.78 4.19 35.00
CA ALA A 9 14.59 4.64 34.31
C ALA A 9 13.91 3.45 33.61
N THR A 10 12.58 3.49 33.49
CA THR A 10 11.83 2.49 32.73
C THR A 10 10.95 3.15 31.69
N ARG A 11 10.73 2.46 30.56
CA ARG A 11 9.75 2.83 29.54
C ARG A 11 9.01 1.61 29.05
N ASP A 12 7.85 1.84 28.47
CA ASP A 12 7.09 0.81 27.78
C ASP A 12 7.85 0.30 26.54
N THR A 13 7.50 -0.91 26.08
CA THR A 13 8.09 -1.49 24.86
C THR A 13 7.72 -0.70 23.61
N GLU A 14 8.56 -0.77 22.59
CA GLU A 14 8.26 -0.22 21.25
C GLU A 14 7.44 -1.20 20.39
N GLU A 15 7.23 -2.43 20.88
CA GLU A 15 6.43 -3.44 20.21
C GLU A 15 5.00 -2.95 19.93
N GLY A 16 4.60 -2.99 18.66
CA GLY A 16 3.29 -2.50 18.19
C GLY A 16 3.19 -0.98 18.01
N LYS A 17 4.25 -0.21 18.27
CA LYS A 17 4.24 1.26 18.09
C LYS A 17 4.82 1.67 16.74
N LEU A 18 4.32 2.77 16.21
CA LEU A 18 4.86 3.39 15.00
C LEU A 18 6.15 4.15 15.36
N ASP A 19 7.24 3.80 14.69
CA ASP A 19 8.51 4.53 14.76
C ASP A 19 8.55 5.61 13.68
N TYR A 20 8.04 6.79 14.02
CA TYR A 20 8.02 7.92 13.09
C TYR A 20 9.43 8.46 12.78
N GLU A 21 10.38 8.35 13.71
CA GLU A 21 11.74 8.86 13.51
C GLU A 21 12.52 7.97 12.55
N GLY A 22 12.40 6.64 12.68
CA GLY A 22 12.95 5.69 11.72
C GLY A 22 12.24 5.69 10.37
N ALA A 23 10.93 5.97 10.33
CA ALA A 23 10.14 5.95 9.10
C ALA A 23 10.25 7.24 8.26
N LEU A 24 10.58 8.38 8.87
CA LEU A 24 10.56 9.69 8.20
C LEU A 24 11.95 10.31 8.10
N SER A 25 12.28 10.85 6.93
CA SER A 25 13.54 11.58 6.74
C SER A 25 13.35 13.07 7.06
N PRO A 26 14.10 13.64 8.03
CA PRO A 26 14.02 15.07 8.35
C PRO A 26 14.41 15.96 7.16
N LEU A 27 15.34 15.49 6.31
CA LEU A 27 15.74 16.20 5.09
C LEU A 27 14.58 16.31 4.08
N VAL A 28 13.86 15.19 3.87
CA VAL A 28 12.70 15.15 2.97
C VAL A 28 11.58 16.04 3.51
N LEU A 29 11.28 15.96 4.80
CA LEU A 29 10.25 16.79 5.43
C LEU A 29 10.55 18.28 5.31
N GLN A 30 11.78 18.70 5.59
CA GLN A 30 12.18 20.11 5.46
C GLN A 30 12.01 20.59 4.01
N ARG A 31 12.49 19.81 3.04
CA ARG A 31 12.38 20.18 1.61
C ARG A 31 10.94 20.23 1.12
N TYR A 32 10.10 19.33 1.62
CA TYR A 32 8.68 19.29 1.31
C TYR A 32 7.94 20.51 1.91
N VAL A 33 8.22 20.88 3.15
CA VAL A 33 7.64 22.09 3.77
C VAL A 33 8.08 23.36 3.04
N GLN A 34 9.34 23.45 2.58
CA GLN A 34 9.80 24.56 1.74
C GLN A 34 9.02 24.65 0.43
N TYR A 35 8.73 23.51 -0.22
CA TYR A 35 7.87 23.44 -1.39
C TYR A 35 6.47 23.99 -1.08
N LEU A 36 5.82 23.54 0.00
CA LEU A 36 4.50 24.04 0.38
C LEU A 36 4.50 25.53 0.71
N HIS A 37 5.54 26.00 1.40
CA HIS A 37 5.72 27.41 1.73
C HIS A 37 5.87 28.31 0.48
N LYS A 38 6.49 27.79 -0.59
CA LYS A 38 6.53 28.47 -1.89
C LYS A 38 5.14 28.54 -2.52
N HIS A 39 4.37 27.44 -2.49
CA HIS A 39 3.10 27.32 -3.22
C HIS A 39 1.86 27.85 -2.46
N ARG A 40 2.01 28.29 -1.21
CA ARG A 40 0.94 29.02 -0.50
C ARG A 40 0.82 30.49 -0.89
N LYS A 41 1.80 31.03 -1.63
CA LYS A 41 1.78 32.41 -2.16
C LYS A 41 1.00 32.43 -3.47
N MET A 42 0.00 33.29 -3.55
CA MET A 42 -0.91 33.40 -4.69
C MET A 42 -0.48 34.48 -5.66
N ALA A 43 -1.02 34.43 -6.89
CA ALA A 43 -0.73 35.43 -7.93
C ALA A 43 -1.20 36.84 -7.54
N ASP A 44 -2.24 36.95 -6.71
CA ASP A 44 -2.75 38.20 -6.15
C ASP A 44 -1.97 38.69 -4.93
N GLY A 45 -0.89 38.00 -4.54
CA GLY A 45 -0.07 38.32 -3.37
C GLY A 45 -0.64 37.80 -2.04
N SER A 46 -1.85 37.22 -2.03
CA SER A 46 -2.40 36.60 -0.82
C SER A 46 -1.60 35.36 -0.41
N ILE A 47 -1.63 35.04 0.88
CA ILE A 47 -0.96 33.87 1.45
C ILE A 47 -2.02 32.96 2.06
N ARG A 48 -2.10 31.73 1.56
CA ARG A 48 -2.94 30.68 2.16
C ARG A 48 -2.29 30.15 3.43
N ASP A 49 -3.12 29.73 4.38
CA ASP A 49 -2.64 28.94 5.52
C ASP A 49 -1.94 27.66 5.04
N SER A 50 -0.93 27.20 5.78
CA SER A 50 -0.10 26.06 5.39
C SER A 50 -0.87 24.75 5.28
N ASP A 51 -1.96 24.61 6.01
CA ASP A 51 -2.85 23.45 6.06
C ASP A 51 -4.07 23.59 5.12
N ASN A 52 -4.16 24.66 4.33
CA ASN A 52 -5.33 24.93 3.48
C ASN A 52 -5.69 23.75 2.54
N TRP A 53 -4.71 22.95 2.14
CA TRP A 53 -4.92 21.75 1.31
C TRP A 53 -5.74 20.66 2.02
N GLN A 54 -5.73 20.60 3.35
CA GLN A 54 -6.50 19.62 4.14
C GLN A 54 -8.00 19.90 4.16
N LYS A 55 -8.42 21.11 3.72
CA LYS A 55 -9.83 21.44 3.48
C LYS A 55 -10.44 20.60 2.36
N GLY A 56 -9.59 20.05 1.49
CA GLY A 56 -9.95 19.08 0.45
C GLY A 56 -9.83 19.66 -0.96
N VAL A 57 -9.45 18.79 -1.89
CA VAL A 57 -9.42 19.02 -3.33
C VAL A 57 -10.06 17.79 -3.99
N PRO A 58 -10.83 17.93 -5.09
CA PRO A 58 -11.41 16.78 -5.78
C PRO A 58 -10.35 15.72 -6.15
N LEU A 59 -10.67 14.44 -5.96
CA LEU A 59 -9.75 13.31 -6.23
C LEU A 59 -9.20 13.33 -7.67
N ASP A 60 -10.05 13.62 -8.65
CA ASP A 60 -9.64 13.75 -10.06
C ASP A 60 -8.61 14.85 -10.28
N SER A 61 -8.70 15.95 -9.52
CA SER A 61 -7.72 17.05 -9.59
C SER A 61 -6.37 16.61 -9.04
N TYR A 62 -6.35 15.85 -7.93
CA TYR A 62 -5.12 15.25 -7.42
C TYR A 62 -4.51 14.30 -8.45
N MET A 63 -5.29 13.40 -9.06
CA MET A 63 -4.76 12.45 -10.05
C MET A 63 -4.22 13.14 -11.31
N LYS A 64 -4.94 14.11 -11.86
CA LYS A 64 -4.48 14.89 -13.01
C LYS A 64 -3.19 15.65 -12.71
N SER A 65 -3.06 16.21 -11.50
CA SER A 65 -1.85 16.93 -11.11
C SER A 65 -0.68 16.02 -10.75
N ALA A 66 -0.95 14.88 -10.10
CA ALA A 66 0.04 13.84 -9.85
C ALA A 66 0.66 13.36 -11.17
N TRP A 67 -0.16 13.13 -12.19
CA TRP A 67 0.34 12.66 -13.49
C TRP A 67 1.29 13.66 -14.15
N ARG A 68 1.00 14.97 -14.10
CA ARG A 68 1.91 16.00 -14.62
C ARG A 68 3.27 15.96 -13.92
N HIS A 69 3.27 15.97 -12.58
CA HIS A 69 4.52 15.90 -11.81
C HIS A 69 5.25 14.57 -11.97
N PHE A 70 4.53 13.47 -12.15
CA PHE A 70 5.12 12.18 -12.47
C PHE A 70 5.84 12.21 -13.83
N MET A 71 5.23 12.81 -14.85
CA MET A 71 5.88 12.99 -16.15
C MET A 71 7.15 13.84 -16.04
N ASP A 72 7.13 14.92 -15.25
CA ASP A 72 8.33 15.73 -14.97
C ASP A 72 9.42 14.88 -14.29
N VAL A 73 9.07 14.15 -13.23
CA VAL A 73 10.00 13.25 -12.52
C VAL A 73 10.61 12.23 -13.48
N TRP A 74 9.77 11.60 -14.31
CA TRP A 74 10.22 10.56 -15.23
C TRP A 74 11.11 11.14 -16.34
N ALA A 75 10.73 12.28 -16.92
CA ALA A 75 11.55 12.99 -17.90
C ALA A 75 12.92 13.35 -17.31
N ILE A 76 12.97 14.01 -16.16
CA ILE A 76 14.23 14.42 -15.52
C ILE A 76 15.10 13.21 -15.19
N HIS A 77 14.51 12.14 -14.67
CA HIS A 77 15.23 10.90 -14.40
C HIS A 77 15.88 10.31 -15.66
N ARG A 78 15.23 10.49 -16.82
CA ARG A 78 15.74 10.08 -18.14
C ARG A 78 16.60 11.15 -18.83
N GLN A 79 16.95 12.23 -18.13
CA GLN A 79 17.74 13.36 -18.65
C GLN A 79 17.11 13.98 -19.90
N ARG A 80 15.78 14.03 -19.92
CA ARG A 80 14.95 14.56 -20.98
C ARG A 80 14.74 16.07 -20.77
N PRO A 81 14.96 16.92 -21.80
CA PRO A 81 14.89 18.39 -21.66
C PRO A 81 13.46 18.93 -21.49
N GLU A 82 12.44 18.09 -21.63
CA GLU A 82 11.03 18.50 -21.61
C GLU A 82 10.48 18.89 -20.23
N ALA A 83 11.25 18.68 -19.16
CA ALA A 83 10.79 19.01 -17.81
C ALA A 83 10.88 20.51 -17.52
N GLU A 84 9.76 21.10 -17.11
CA GLU A 84 9.65 22.55 -16.87
C GLU A 84 10.03 22.97 -15.45
N VAL A 85 10.34 22.01 -14.58
CA VAL A 85 10.56 22.22 -13.14
C VAL A 85 11.83 21.56 -12.63
N ALA A 86 12.34 22.06 -11.50
CA ALA A 86 13.45 21.42 -10.80
C ALA A 86 13.03 20.03 -10.27
N PHE A 87 13.96 19.07 -10.29
CA PHE A 87 13.67 17.67 -9.91
C PHE A 87 13.04 17.53 -8.52
N GLN A 88 13.57 18.28 -7.54
CA GLN A 88 13.04 18.26 -6.18
C GLN A 88 11.62 18.86 -6.09
N ASP A 89 11.30 19.87 -6.91
CA ASP A 89 9.95 20.44 -6.98
C ASP A 89 8.97 19.45 -7.64
N ALA A 90 9.40 18.72 -8.67
CA ALA A 90 8.61 17.65 -9.29
C ALA A 90 8.28 16.53 -8.29
N LEU A 91 9.29 16.06 -7.54
CA LEU A 91 9.11 15.06 -6.48
C LEU A 91 8.16 15.56 -5.37
N CYS A 92 8.34 16.79 -4.91
CA CYS A 92 7.47 17.37 -3.88
C CYS A 92 6.03 17.58 -4.39
N GLY A 93 5.86 17.97 -5.65
CA GLY A 93 4.53 18.11 -6.28
C GLY A 93 3.81 16.77 -6.42
N LEU A 94 4.53 15.71 -6.81
CA LEU A 94 3.98 14.35 -6.83
C LEU A 94 3.58 13.91 -5.43
N LEU A 95 4.47 14.08 -4.45
CA LEU A 95 4.22 13.75 -3.03
C LEU A 95 3.01 14.50 -2.47
N PHE A 96 2.86 15.80 -2.78
CA PHE A 96 1.71 16.60 -2.37
C PHE A 96 0.39 15.99 -2.85
N ASN A 97 0.33 15.57 -4.11
CA ASN A 97 -0.89 15.00 -4.66
C ASN A 97 -1.19 13.62 -4.09
N VAL A 98 -0.17 12.79 -3.85
CA VAL A 98 -0.34 11.49 -3.18
C VAL A 98 -0.87 11.67 -1.76
N MET A 99 -0.28 12.58 -0.98
CA MET A 99 -0.74 12.82 0.39
C MET A 99 -2.12 13.47 0.43
N GLY A 100 -2.43 14.39 -0.48
CA GLY A 100 -3.76 14.98 -0.59
C GLY A 100 -4.84 13.96 -0.94
N TYR A 101 -4.57 13.09 -1.92
CA TYR A 101 -5.48 12.02 -2.29
C TYR A 101 -5.71 11.06 -1.12
N LEU A 102 -4.62 10.59 -0.48
CA LEU A 102 -4.71 9.68 0.67
C LEU A 102 -5.45 10.33 1.85
N HIS A 103 -5.20 11.61 2.12
CA HIS A 103 -5.90 12.36 3.17
C HIS A 103 -7.41 12.36 2.95
N GLU A 104 -7.89 12.60 1.74
CA GLU A 104 -9.33 12.57 1.44
C GLU A 104 -9.91 11.16 1.54
N VAL A 105 -9.18 10.13 1.09
CA VAL A 105 -9.59 8.71 1.25
C VAL A 105 -9.71 8.32 2.72
N LEU A 106 -8.73 8.70 3.56
CA LEU A 106 -8.75 8.40 5.00
C LEU A 106 -9.81 9.21 5.77
N LYS A 107 -10.13 10.41 5.29
CA LYS A 107 -11.15 11.29 5.88
C LYS A 107 -12.57 10.82 5.55
N SER A 108 -12.79 10.20 4.39
CA SER A 108 -14.07 9.53 4.11
C SER A 108 -14.20 8.31 5.01
N THR A 109 -14.99 8.43 6.08
CA THR A 109 -15.26 7.39 7.09
C THR A 109 -15.98 6.14 6.57
N ASP A 110 -16.23 6.05 5.26
CA ASP A 110 -16.88 4.91 4.62
C ASP A 110 -15.90 4.18 3.69
N LEU A 111 -15.00 3.40 4.30
CA LEU A 111 -14.11 2.48 3.59
C LEU A 111 -14.89 1.47 2.71
N SER A 112 -16.20 1.27 2.93
CA SER A 112 -17.02 0.34 2.12
C SER A 112 -17.39 0.87 0.74
N GLN A 113 -17.30 2.19 0.52
CA GLN A 113 -17.57 2.83 -0.78
C GLN A 113 -16.30 3.10 -1.59
N ASP A 114 -15.13 2.86 -1.00
CA ASP A 114 -13.87 2.91 -1.71
C ASP A 114 -13.74 1.69 -2.63
N LYS A 115 -13.76 1.92 -3.94
CA LYS A 115 -13.55 0.87 -4.96
C LYS A 115 -12.23 0.12 -4.75
N SER A 116 -11.21 0.77 -4.20
CA SER A 116 -9.91 0.18 -3.86
C SER A 116 -10.03 -0.79 -2.69
N TYR A 117 -10.77 -0.40 -1.65
CA TYR A 117 -11.06 -1.25 -0.49
C TYR A 117 -11.87 -2.48 -0.91
N ASN A 118 -12.90 -2.30 -1.73
CA ASN A 118 -13.68 -3.41 -2.29
C ASN A 118 -12.84 -4.35 -3.17
N PHE A 119 -11.88 -3.83 -3.94
CA PHE A 119 -10.96 -4.67 -4.72
C PHE A 119 -9.99 -5.46 -3.83
N ILE A 120 -9.44 -4.84 -2.77
CA ILE A 120 -8.55 -5.53 -1.81
C ILE A 120 -9.31 -6.60 -1.01
N ILE A 121 -10.55 -6.32 -0.59
CA ILE A 121 -11.41 -7.31 0.07
C ILE A 121 -11.72 -8.45 -0.92
N ALA A 122 -12.10 -8.15 -2.16
CA ALA A 122 -12.35 -9.16 -3.18
C ALA A 122 -11.11 -10.03 -3.45
N LEU A 123 -9.90 -9.46 -3.51
CA LEU A 123 -8.66 -10.23 -3.66
C LEU A 123 -8.39 -11.14 -2.45
N LYS A 124 -8.64 -10.66 -1.22
CA LYS A 124 -8.51 -11.47 -0.01
C LYS A 124 -9.53 -12.62 0.02
N GLU A 125 -10.75 -12.39 -0.44
CA GLU A 125 -11.79 -13.43 -0.56
C GLU A 125 -11.44 -14.47 -1.63
N VAL A 126 -10.92 -14.05 -2.78
CA VAL A 126 -10.42 -14.96 -3.82
C VAL A 126 -9.27 -15.83 -3.29
N ASP A 127 -8.30 -15.23 -2.58
CA ASP A 127 -7.16 -15.95 -2.02
C ASP A 127 -7.56 -16.93 -0.90
N ALA A 128 -8.58 -16.59 -0.11
CA ALA A 128 -9.18 -17.50 0.86
C ALA A 128 -9.90 -18.69 0.19
N ASN A 129 -10.66 -18.44 -0.87
CA ASN A 129 -11.38 -19.48 -1.61
C ASN A 129 -10.44 -20.44 -2.34
N LEU A 130 -9.32 -19.95 -2.89
CA LEU A 130 -8.28 -20.81 -3.49
C LEU A 130 -7.66 -21.75 -2.46
N LYS A 131 -7.36 -21.26 -1.24
CA LYS A 131 -6.82 -22.09 -0.15
C LYS A 131 -7.81 -23.16 0.31
N VAL A 132 -9.10 -22.85 0.28
CA VAL A 132 -10.17 -23.82 0.58
C VAL A 132 -10.23 -24.92 -0.50
N GLN A 133 -10.18 -24.56 -1.78
CA GLN A 133 -10.17 -25.55 -2.87
C GLN A 133 -8.93 -26.44 -2.85
N ASP A 134 -7.74 -25.89 -2.58
CA ASP A 134 -6.51 -26.67 -2.41
C ASP A 134 -6.61 -27.68 -1.27
N LYS A 135 -7.29 -27.31 -0.18
CA LYS A 135 -7.54 -28.22 0.95
C LYS A 135 -8.49 -29.34 0.55
N TYR A 136 -9.63 -29.02 -0.07
CA TYR A 136 -10.59 -30.03 -0.56
C TYR A 136 -9.98 -30.97 -1.61
N PHE A 137 -9.10 -30.47 -2.48
CA PHE A 137 -8.42 -31.29 -3.48
C PHE A 137 -7.41 -32.26 -2.83
N LYS A 138 -6.67 -31.80 -1.82
CA LYS A 138 -5.73 -32.66 -1.07
C LYS A 138 -6.44 -33.73 -0.25
N GLU A 139 -7.56 -33.39 0.39
CA GLU A 139 -8.35 -34.33 1.19
C GLU A 139 -9.06 -35.41 0.34
N ARG A 140 -9.29 -35.15 -0.96
CA ARG A 140 -9.94 -36.10 -1.90
C ARG A 140 -8.96 -36.94 -2.72
N MET A 141 -7.66 -36.68 -2.60
CA MET A 141 -6.57 -37.43 -3.23
C MET A 141 -5.87 -38.38 -2.25
N GLU A 142 -6.32 -38.44 -0.99
CA GLU A 142 -6.02 -39.56 -0.12
C GLU A 142 -6.71 -40.81 -0.73
N PRO A 143 -5.95 -41.87 -1.05
CA PRO A 143 -6.54 -43.06 -1.66
C PRO A 143 -7.55 -43.65 -0.68
N GLU A 144 -8.84 -43.68 -1.07
CA GLU A 144 -9.81 -44.52 -0.36
C GLU A 144 -9.31 -45.96 -0.47
N ASP A 145 -9.12 -46.62 0.69
CA ASP A 145 -8.86 -48.05 0.77
C ASP A 145 -10.02 -48.79 0.07
N GLU A 146 -9.89 -49.04 -1.24
CA GLU A 146 -10.87 -49.82 -1.99
C GLU A 146 -10.96 -51.21 -1.34
N PRO A 147 -12.14 -51.62 -0.84
CA PRO A 147 -12.29 -52.96 -0.30
C PRO A 147 -12.04 -53.98 -1.42
N PRO A 148 -11.32 -55.08 -1.15
CA PRO A 148 -10.99 -56.05 -2.18
C PRO A 148 -12.25 -56.62 -2.82
N LEU A 149 -12.27 -56.60 -4.16
CA LEU A 149 -13.37 -57.14 -4.97
C LEU A 149 -13.65 -58.61 -4.60
N PRO A 150 -14.89 -58.98 -4.25
CA PRO A 150 -15.22 -60.34 -3.92
C PRO A 150 -15.32 -61.19 -5.19
N GLY A 151 -14.55 -62.28 -5.26
CA GLY A 151 -14.86 -63.41 -6.14
C GLY A 151 -13.85 -63.80 -7.22
N LEU A 152 -12.54 -63.65 -7.02
CA LEU A 152 -11.56 -64.34 -7.85
C LEU A 152 -10.88 -65.45 -7.03
N GLU A 153 -11.47 -66.65 -7.11
CA GLU A 153 -10.79 -67.90 -6.72
C GLU A 153 -9.52 -68.08 -7.57
N PRO A 154 -8.37 -68.45 -6.98
CA PRO A 154 -7.13 -68.67 -7.72
C PRO A 154 -7.29 -69.86 -8.67
N GLN A 155 -7.26 -69.62 -9.97
CA GLN A 155 -7.23 -70.71 -10.94
C GLN A 155 -5.88 -71.42 -10.87
N ASP A 156 -5.98 -72.74 -10.75
CA ASP A 156 -4.91 -73.70 -10.56
C ASP A 156 -3.78 -73.60 -11.58
N LYS A 157 -2.59 -73.90 -11.04
CA LYS A 157 -1.31 -74.07 -11.72
C LYS A 157 -1.44 -74.95 -12.96
N LEU A 158 -1.24 -74.37 -14.15
CA LEU A 158 -0.84 -75.15 -15.33
C LEU A 158 0.69 -75.17 -15.42
N LYS A 159 1.20 -76.38 -15.16
CA LYS A 159 2.56 -76.83 -15.42
C LYS A 159 2.91 -76.64 -16.90
N THR A 160 4.04 -76.01 -17.17
CA THR A 160 5.20 -76.55 -17.93
C THR A 160 6.39 -75.65 -17.70
#